data_AF-A0A485M084-F1
#
_entry.id   AF-A0A485M084-F1
#
_cell.length_a   1.000
_cell.length_b   1.000
_cell.length_c   1.000
_cell.angle_alpha   90.00
_cell.angle_beta   90.00
_cell.angle_gamma   90.00
#
_symmetry.space_group_name_H-M   'P 1'
#
loop_
_entity.id
_entity.type
_entity.pdbx_description
1 polymer ?
#
loop_
_entity_poly.entity_id
_entity_poly.type
_entity_poly.pdbx_seq_one_letter_code
_entity_poly.pdbx_strand_id
1 'polypeptide(L)'
;MRERVAFYLDYFELKDYADVFPLHLSQGEKQRLAIAAVLANEPLFLVLDEPTVGLDAYRKRLLEDYLKKISRSGRGMVLVSHDTAFVDRVAERVVILEKGRVIEDSGRKGKAADEA
;
A
#
# COMPACT_ATOMS: atom_id res chain seq x y z
N MET A 1 -11.19 5.57 -17.97
CA MET A 1 -9.74 5.31 -17.86
C MET A 1 -8.93 6.58 -17.64
N ARG A 2 -8.96 7.58 -18.53
CA ARG A 2 -8.17 8.83 -18.38
C ARG A 2 -8.44 9.57 -17.06
N GLU A 3 -9.70 9.69 -16.65
CA GLU A 3 -10.07 10.32 -15.37
C GLU A 3 -9.47 9.60 -14.16
N ARG A 4 -9.41 8.26 -14.18
CA ARG A 4 -8.79 7.45 -13.12
C ARG A 4 -7.29 7.67 -13.05
N VAL A 5 -6.63 7.67 -14.21
CA VAL A 5 -5.19 7.96 -14.29
C VAL A 5 -4.91 9.37 -13.74
N ALA A 6 -5.68 10.37 -14.16
CA ALA A 6 -5.54 11.73 -13.64
C ALA A 6 -5.76 11.81 -12.12
N PHE A 7 -6.78 11.12 -11.60
CA PHE A 7 -7.02 11.01 -10.16
C PHE A 7 -5.82 10.43 -9.41
N TYR A 8 -5.25 9.32 -9.87
CA TYR A 8 -4.11 8.70 -9.17
C TYR A 8 -2.81 9.49 -9.32
N LEU A 9 -2.58 10.14 -10.46
CA LEU A 9 -1.47 11.06 -10.59
C LEU A 9 -1.60 12.24 -9.61
N ASP A 10 -2.80 12.77 -9.41
CA ASP A 10 -3.04 13.84 -8.43
C ASP A 10 -2.90 13.34 -6.99
N TYR A 11 -3.57 12.23 -6.64
CA TYR A 11 -3.55 11.63 -5.30
C TYR A 11 -2.14 11.29 -4.82
N PHE A 12 -1.29 10.84 -5.74
CA PHE A 12 0.09 10.50 -5.45
C PHE A 12 1.06 11.65 -5.74
N GLU A 13 0.63 12.90 -5.92
CA GLU A 13 1.50 14.07 -6.15
C GLU A 13 2.45 13.92 -7.36
N LEU A 14 1.92 13.39 -8.46
CA LEU A 14 2.62 13.13 -9.72
C LEU A 14 2.00 13.89 -10.91
N LYS A 15 1.06 14.81 -10.66
CA LYS A 15 0.37 15.56 -11.71
C LYS A 15 1.33 16.30 -12.66
N ASP A 16 2.34 16.95 -12.10
CA ASP A 16 3.35 17.70 -12.88
C ASP A 16 4.32 16.79 -13.65
N TYR A 17 4.26 15.48 -13.40
CA TYR A 17 5.10 14.46 -14.03
C TYR A 17 4.37 13.64 -15.07
N ALA A 18 3.14 14.01 -15.44
CA ALA A 18 2.28 13.23 -16.35
C ALA A 18 2.96 12.93 -17.70
N ASP A 19 3.77 13.86 -18.20
CA ASP A 19 4.50 13.76 -19.47
C ASP A 19 6.00 13.45 -19.29
N VAL A 20 6.46 13.23 -18.05
CA VAL A 20 7.86 12.93 -17.75
C VAL A 20 8.14 11.46 -18.01
N PHE A 21 9.24 11.17 -18.71
CA PHE A 21 9.65 9.80 -18.96
C PHE A 21 9.97 9.07 -17.65
N PRO A 22 9.41 7.87 -17.38
CA PRO A 22 9.52 7.23 -16.06
C PRO A 22 10.95 6.99 -15.56
N LEU A 23 11.94 6.83 -16.45
CA LEU A 23 13.33 6.65 -16.05
C LEU A 23 13.95 7.90 -15.41
N HIS A 24 13.43 9.10 -15.70
CA HIS A 24 13.92 10.36 -15.15
C HIS A 24 13.37 10.68 -13.76
N LEU A 25 12.44 9.87 -13.26
CA LEU A 25 11.89 10.02 -11.92
C LEU A 25 12.89 9.55 -10.85
N SER A 26 12.89 10.22 -9.70
CA SER A 26 13.52 9.74 -8.48
C SER A 26 12.94 8.39 -8.04
N GLN A 27 13.63 7.69 -7.14
CA GLN A 27 13.16 6.38 -6.67
C GLN A 27 11.78 6.44 -5.99
N GLY A 28 11.53 7.46 -5.16
CA GLY A 28 10.22 7.65 -4.53
C GLY A 28 9.11 8.03 -5.51
N GLU A 29 9.40 8.81 -6.55
CA GLU A 29 8.47 9.09 -7.65
C GLU A 29 8.15 7.83 -8.46
N LYS A 30 9.16 7.01 -8.79
CA LYS A 30 8.97 5.72 -9.47
C LYS A 30 8.08 4.79 -8.65
N GLN A 31 8.31 4.71 -7.34
CA GLN A 31 7.50 3.91 -6.43
C GLN A 31 6.04 4.36 -6.42
N ARG A 32 5.81 5.67 -6.27
CA ARG A 32 4.47 6.27 -6.32
C ARG A 32 3.79 6.02 -7.67
N LEU A 33 4.52 6.15 -8.78
CA LEU A 33 3.99 5.91 -10.12
C LEU A 33 3.60 4.44 -10.32
N ALA A 34 4.42 3.51 -9.83
CA ALA A 34 4.13 2.08 -9.89
C ALA A 34 2.84 1.74 -9.13
N ILE A 35 2.70 2.26 -7.90
CA ILE A 35 1.49 2.09 -7.10
C ILE A 35 0.28 2.72 -7.81
N ALA A 36 0.39 3.97 -8.27
CA ALA A 36 -0.66 4.67 -9.01
C ALA A 36 -1.12 3.88 -10.25
N ALA A 37 -0.19 3.32 -11.02
CA ALA A 37 -0.49 2.52 -12.21
C ALA A 37 -1.24 1.22 -11.87
N VAL A 38 -0.85 0.52 -10.80
CA VAL A 38 -1.58 -0.67 -10.32
C VAL A 38 -2.99 -0.30 -9.88
N LEU A 39 -3.14 0.78 -9.11
CA LEU A 39 -4.43 1.21 -8.58
C LEU A 39 -5.39 1.70 -9.67
N ALA A 40 -4.84 2.37 -10.69
CA ALA A 40 -5.56 2.78 -11.89
C ALA A 40 -6.12 1.61 -12.71
N ASN A 41 -5.85 0.35 -12.36
CA ASN A 41 -6.47 -0.82 -12.98
C ASN A 41 -7.63 -1.41 -12.16
N GLU A 42 -7.95 -0.84 -10.98
CA GLU A 42 -8.98 -1.38 -10.06
C GLU A 42 -8.90 -2.91 -9.83
N PRO A 43 -7.73 -3.44 -9.47
CA PRO A 43 -7.58 -4.88 -9.24
C PRO A 43 -8.41 -5.38 -8.06
N LEU A 44 -9.19 -6.44 -8.24
CA LEU A 44 -9.98 -7.05 -7.15
C LEU A 44 -9.13 -7.51 -5.96
N PHE A 45 -7.86 -7.83 -6.23
CA PHE A 45 -6.87 -8.25 -5.24
C PHE A 45 -5.53 -7.59 -5.51
N LEU A 46 -4.89 -7.04 -4.47
CA LEU A 46 -3.57 -6.43 -4.57
C LEU A 46 -2.48 -7.31 -3.96
N VAL A 47 -1.32 -7.35 -4.59
CA VAL A 47 -0.09 -7.86 -3.98
C VAL A 47 0.95 -6.75 -4.04
N LEU A 48 1.45 -6.33 -2.89
CA LEU A 48 2.40 -5.23 -2.76
C LEU A 48 3.65 -5.74 -2.06
N ASP A 49 4.78 -5.71 -2.78
CA ASP A 49 6.09 -6.04 -2.23
C ASP A 49 6.86 -4.75 -1.91
N GLU A 50 7.13 -4.53 -0.63
CA GLU A 50 7.83 -3.37 -0.08
C GLU A 50 7.34 -2.01 -0.64
N PRO A 51 6.03 -1.70 -0.54
CA PRO A 51 5.47 -0.56 -1.24
C PRO A 51 5.91 0.80 -0.66
N THR A 52 6.55 0.81 0.51
CA THR A 52 6.95 2.01 1.25
C THR A 52 8.39 2.43 0.96
N VAL A 53 9.15 1.66 0.18
CA VAL A 53 10.55 1.96 -0.15
C VAL A 53 10.66 3.29 -0.89
N GLY A 54 11.54 4.17 -0.41
CA GLY A 54 11.74 5.49 -0.99
C GLY A 54 10.63 6.50 -0.72
N LEU A 55 9.64 6.17 0.12
CA LEU A 55 8.61 7.11 0.58
C LEU A 55 8.99 7.74 1.92
N ASP A 56 8.83 9.05 2.03
CA ASP A 56 8.88 9.76 3.31
C ASP A 56 7.63 9.50 4.17
N ALA A 57 7.64 10.02 5.41
CA ALA A 57 6.57 9.81 6.38
C ALA A 57 5.19 10.29 5.88
N TYR A 58 5.14 11.42 5.17
CA TYR A 58 3.90 11.96 4.63
C TYR A 58 3.32 11.06 3.54
N ARG A 59 4.18 10.60 2.61
CA ARG A 59 3.78 9.74 1.50
C ARG A 59 3.43 8.33 1.96
N LYS A 60 4.12 7.79 2.97
CA LYS A 60 3.71 6.56 3.65
C LYS A 60 2.29 6.70 4.19
N ARG A 61 1.96 7.84 4.83
CA ARG A 61 0.61 8.08 5.35
C ARG A 61 -0.47 8.13 4.26
N LEU A 62 -0.19 8.81 3.15
CA LEU A 62 -1.11 8.83 1.99
C LEU A 62 -1.40 7.43 1.46
N LEU A 63 -0.37 6.59 1.39
CA LEU A 63 -0.50 5.19 1.00
C LEU A 63 -1.33 4.41 2.01
N GLU A 64 -1.04 4.51 3.32
CA GLU A 64 -1.83 3.85 4.38
C GLU A 64 -3.31 4.17 4.28
N ASP A 65 -3.65 5.45 4.14
CA ASP A 65 -5.04 5.91 4.08
C ASP A 65 -5.73 5.37 2.82
N TYR A 66 -5.00 5.22 1.72
CA TYR A 66 -5.51 4.60 0.51
C TYR A 66 -5.74 3.09 0.68
N LEU A 67 -4.76 2.35 1.20
CA LEU A 67 -4.87 0.90 1.41
C LEU A 67 -6.02 0.54 2.37
N LYS A 68 -6.24 1.37 3.40
CA LYS A 68 -7.41 1.25 4.29
C LYS A 68 -8.74 1.43 3.55
N LYS A 69 -8.81 2.35 2.58
CA LYS A 69 -10.01 2.51 1.73
C LYS A 69 -10.24 1.28 0.87
N ILE A 70 -9.19 0.69 0.29
CA ILE A 70 -9.29 -0.56 -0.47
C ILE A 70 -9.84 -1.68 0.42
N SER A 71 -9.27 -1.89 1.61
CA SER A 71 -9.74 -2.95 2.52
C SER A 71 -11.24 -2.79 2.84
N ARG A 72 -11.66 -1.57 3.18
CA ARG A 72 -13.08 -1.25 3.48
C ARG A 72 -14.01 -1.40 2.28
N SER A 73 -13.50 -1.39 1.05
CA SER A 73 -14.28 -1.60 -0.17
C SER A 73 -14.57 -3.09 -0.46
N GLY A 74 -14.10 -4.00 0.40
CA GLY A 74 -14.27 -5.45 0.23
C GLY A 74 -13.26 -6.09 -0.72
N ARG A 75 -12.18 -5.38 -1.07
CA ARG A 75 -11.09 -5.87 -1.91
C ARG A 75 -9.98 -6.47 -1.05
N GLY A 76 -9.41 -7.58 -1.50
CA GLY A 76 -8.35 -8.27 -0.78
C GLY A 76 -6.97 -7.68 -1.08
N MET A 77 -6.04 -7.85 -0.15
CA MET A 77 -4.64 -7.43 -0.34
C MET A 77 -3.69 -8.33 0.44
N VAL A 78 -2.54 -8.62 -0.16
CA VAL A 78 -1.33 -9.10 0.52
C VAL A 78 -0.28 -8.01 0.44
N LEU A 79 0.33 -7.71 1.58
CA LEU A 79 1.38 -6.73 1.74
C LEU A 79 2.59 -7.42 2.34
N VAL A 80 3.75 -7.27 1.71
CA VAL A 80 5.04 -7.71 2.24
C VAL A 80 5.83 -6.46 2.63
N SER A 81 6.26 -6.38 3.89
CA SER A 81 7.16 -5.34 4.34
C SER A 81 7.91 -5.71 5.61
N HIS A 82 9.12 -5.16 5.76
CA HIS A 82 9.87 -5.16 7.02
C HIS A 82 9.52 -3.98 7.95
N ASP A 83 8.71 -3.00 7.50
CA ASP A 83 8.24 -1.88 8.32
C ASP A 83 7.02 -2.32 9.17
N THR A 84 7.30 -2.85 10.37
CA THR A 84 6.27 -3.37 11.29
C THR A 84 5.23 -2.31 11.66
N ALA A 85 5.65 -1.07 11.85
CA ALA A 85 4.74 0.01 12.20
C ALA A 85 3.74 0.31 11.06
N PHE A 86 4.18 0.26 9.80
CA PHE A 86 3.29 0.37 8.65
C PHE A 86 2.34 -0.83 8.55
N VAL A 87 2.84 -2.06 8.74
CA VAL A 87 2.04 -3.28 8.74
C VAL A 87 0.93 -3.21 9.78
N ASP A 88 1.25 -2.88 11.03
CA ASP A 88 0.28 -2.78 12.14
C ASP A 88 -0.84 -1.76 11.88
N ARG A 89 -0.54 -0.71 11.11
CA ARG A 89 -1.53 0.32 10.77
C ARG A 89 -2.47 -0.11 9.66
N VAL A 90 -2.08 -1.03 8.78
CA VAL A 90 -2.83 -1.35 7.54
C VAL A 90 -3.43 -2.75 7.57
N ALA A 91 -2.74 -3.73 8.15
CA ALA A 91 -3.12 -5.13 8.11
C ALA A 91 -4.12 -5.51 9.20
N GLU A 92 -5.02 -6.44 8.87
CA GLU A 92 -5.94 -7.08 9.83
C GLU A 92 -5.41 -8.43 10.33
N ARG A 93 -4.50 -9.03 9.56
CA ARG A 93 -3.79 -10.27 9.86
C ARG A 93 -2.34 -10.11 9.44
N VAL A 94 -1.43 -10.53 10.30
CA VAL A 94 0.02 -10.49 10.09
C VAL A 94 0.54 -11.93 10.13
N VAL A 95 1.39 -12.25 9.17
CA VAL A 95 2.07 -13.55 9.10
C VAL A 95 3.56 -13.28 9.07
N ILE A 96 4.29 -13.86 10.03
CA ILE A 96 5.75 -13.74 10.11
C ILE A 96 6.38 -15.00 9.54
N LEU A 97 7.29 -14.80 8.59
CA LEU A 97 8.03 -15.85 7.91
C LEU A 97 9.49 -15.85 8.36
N GLU A 98 10.03 -17.01 8.69
CA GLU A 98 11.46 -17.22 8.91
C GLU A 98 11.91 -18.47 8.17
N LYS A 99 12.99 -18.37 7.37
CA LYS A 99 13.57 -19.48 6.59
C LYS A 99 12.51 -20.25 5.76
N GLY A 100 11.58 -19.52 5.15
CA GLY A 100 10.51 -20.07 4.32
C GLY A 100 9.40 -20.79 5.11
N ARG A 101 9.34 -20.64 6.44
CA ARG A 101 8.30 -21.22 7.29
C ARG A 101 7.53 -20.12 8.02
N VAL A 102 6.23 -20.32 8.19
CA VAL A 102 5.42 -19.46 9.05
C VAL A 102 5.80 -19.75 10.50
N ILE A 103 6.29 -18.74 11.19
CA ILE A 103 6.62 -18.82 12.62
C ILE A 103 5.57 -18.15 13.50
N GLU A 104 4.83 -17.20 12.94
CA GLU A 104 3.70 -16.56 13.61
C GLU A 104 2.59 -16.24 12.60
N ASP A 105 1.34 -16.39 13.05
CA ASP A 105 0.15 -16.02 12.31
C ASP A 105 -0.86 -15.40 13.27
N SER A 106 -0.91 -14.07 13.27
CA SER A 106 -1.73 -13.27 14.16
C SER A 106 -2.78 -12.52 13.35
N GLY A 107 -4.01 -13.01 13.38
CA GLY A 107 -5.20 -12.27 12.96
C GLY A 107 -5.76 -11.45 14.11
N ARG A 108 -6.45 -10.34 13.82
CA ARG A 108 -7.31 -9.70 14.82
C ARG A 108 -8.32 -10.74 15.33
N LYS A 109 -8.10 -11.29 16.53
CA LYS A 109 -9.22 -11.77 17.35
C LYS A 109 -10.13 -10.55 17.50
N GLY A 110 -11.41 -10.71 17.20
CA GLY A 110 -12.38 -9.61 17.25
C GLY A 110 -12.25 -8.82 18.55
N LYS A 111 -12.58 -7.52 18.50
CA LYS A 111 -12.82 -6.69 19.68
C LYS A 111 -13.72 -7.47 20.67
N ALA A 112 -13.13 -8.13 21.67
CA ALA A 112 -13.77 -8.74 22.83
C ALA A 112 -12.69 -9.35 23.74
N ALA A 113 -11.89 -8.51 24.40
CA ALA A 113 -11.14 -8.81 25.62
C ALA A 113 -10.21 -7.62 25.92
N ASP A 114 -10.78 -6.55 26.43
CA ASP A 114 -10.15 -5.64 27.41
C ASP A 114 -11.06 -4.43 27.59
N GLU A 115 -12.12 -4.66 28.37
CA GLU A 115 -12.82 -3.68 29.17
C GLU A 115 -13.78 -4.50 30.06
N ALA A 116 -13.20 -5.12 31.09
CA ALA A 116 -13.87 -5.68 32.25
C ALA A 116 -13.06 -5.30 33.49
#